data_AF-A0A1V2FWM8-F1
#
_entry.id   AF-A0A1V2FWM8-F1
#
_cell.length_a   1.000
_cell.length_b   1.000
_cell.length_c   1.000
_cell.angle_alpha   90.00
_cell.angle_beta   90.00
_cell.angle_gamma   90.00
#
_symmetry.space_group_name_H-M   'P 1'
#
loop_
_entity.id
_entity.type
_entity.pdbx_description
1 polymer ?
#
loop_
_entity_poly.entity_id
_entity_poly.type
_entity_poly.pdbx_seq_one_letter_code
_entity_poly.pdbx_strand_id
1 'polypeptide(L)'
;MMVIRPVERSDISALMQLASKTGGGLTSLPANEATLSARIERAIKTWQGELPKSEQGYVFVLEDSETGTVAGICAIEVAVGLNDPWYNYRVGTLVHASKELNVYNALPTLFLSNDHTGSSELCTLFLDPEWRKEGNGYLLSKSRFMFMAAFRDKFNDKVVAEMRGVIDEHGYSPFWQSLGKRFFSMDFSRADFLCGTGQKAFIAELMPKHPIYTHFLSQEAQDVIGQVHPQTAPARAVLEKEGFRYRNYIDIFDGGPTLECDIDRVRAIRK
;
A
#
# COMPACT_ATOMS: atom_id res chain seq x y z
N MET A 1 -13.27 -18.71 -18.41
CA MET A 1 -13.43 -17.22 -18.58
C MET A 1 -12.98 -16.53 -17.31
N MET A 2 -12.26 -15.40 -17.40
CA MET A 2 -11.81 -14.68 -16.20
C MET A 2 -12.92 -13.82 -15.58
N VAL A 3 -13.17 -14.00 -14.28
CA VAL A 3 -14.21 -13.28 -13.53
C VAL A 3 -13.65 -12.67 -12.25
N ILE A 4 -14.18 -11.50 -11.87
CA ILE A 4 -13.92 -10.90 -10.57
C ILE A 4 -15.08 -11.25 -9.64
N ARG A 5 -14.78 -11.85 -8.49
CA ARG A 5 -15.79 -12.15 -7.45
C ARG A 5 -15.28 -11.81 -6.05
N PRO A 6 -16.18 -11.60 -5.07
CA PRO A 6 -15.80 -11.54 -3.67
C PRO A 6 -15.02 -12.79 -3.25
N VAL A 7 -14.10 -12.62 -2.31
CA VAL A 7 -13.37 -13.74 -1.70
C VAL A 7 -14.31 -14.62 -0.86
N GLU A 8 -14.03 -15.92 -0.86
CA GLU A 8 -14.73 -16.93 -0.08
C GLU A 8 -13.76 -17.66 0.87
N ARG A 9 -14.31 -18.33 1.89
CA ARG A 9 -13.51 -19.12 2.86
C ARG A 9 -12.66 -20.20 2.20
N SER A 10 -13.17 -20.80 1.12
CA SER A 10 -12.50 -21.82 0.31
C SER A 10 -11.25 -21.28 -0.42
N ASP A 11 -11.12 -19.97 -0.60
CA ASP A 11 -9.99 -19.38 -1.34
C ASP A 11 -8.70 -19.35 -0.52
N ILE A 12 -8.73 -19.65 0.78
CA ILE A 12 -7.57 -19.51 1.68
C ILE A 12 -6.31 -20.20 1.15
N SER A 13 -6.44 -21.42 0.62
CA SER A 13 -5.32 -22.19 0.06
C SER A 13 -4.73 -21.49 -1.17
N ALA A 14 -5.57 -20.96 -2.05
CA ALA A 14 -5.10 -20.24 -3.23
C ALA A 14 -4.46 -18.90 -2.86
N LEU A 15 -5.02 -18.18 -1.87
CA LEU A 15 -4.42 -16.94 -1.38
C LEU A 15 -3.06 -17.17 -0.72
N MET A 16 -2.87 -18.27 0.00
CA MET A 16 -1.56 -18.66 0.54
C MET A 16 -0.54 -18.93 -0.58
N GLN A 17 -0.97 -19.56 -1.68
CA GLN A 17 -0.11 -19.77 -2.85
C GLN A 17 0.24 -18.45 -3.55
N LEU A 18 -0.69 -17.50 -3.66
CA LEU A 18 -0.39 -16.17 -4.21
C LEU A 18 0.54 -15.39 -3.29
N ALA A 19 0.31 -15.42 -1.97
CA ALA A 19 1.11 -14.71 -0.99
C ALA A 19 2.59 -15.16 -0.99
N SER A 20 2.85 -16.45 -1.18
CA SER A 20 4.22 -16.98 -1.25
C SER A 20 5.00 -16.50 -2.49
N LYS A 21 4.30 -16.04 -3.52
CA LYS A 21 4.89 -15.53 -4.79
C LYS A 21 5.15 -14.02 -4.79
N THR A 22 4.86 -13.30 -3.69
CA THR A 22 4.98 -11.83 -3.63
C THR A 22 6.42 -11.32 -3.54
N GLY A 23 7.34 -12.13 -2.98
CA GLY A 23 8.74 -11.74 -2.78
C GLY A 23 8.93 -10.62 -1.73
N GLY A 24 8.07 -10.55 -0.71
CA GLY A 24 8.16 -9.57 0.40
C GLY A 24 7.67 -8.16 0.04
N GLY A 25 7.56 -7.25 1.02
CA GLY A 25 7.24 -5.83 0.78
C GLY A 25 5.81 -5.53 0.33
N LEU A 26 4.95 -6.56 0.24
CA LEU A 26 3.51 -6.41 0.07
C LEU A 26 2.83 -6.83 1.37
N THR A 27 2.98 -6.01 2.41
CA THR A 27 2.46 -6.25 3.77
C THR A 27 0.97 -6.58 3.80
N SER A 28 0.20 -6.05 2.85
CA SER A 28 -1.23 -6.33 2.72
C SER A 28 -1.56 -7.75 2.22
N LEU A 29 -0.59 -8.56 1.77
CA LEU A 29 -0.77 -9.97 1.40
C LEU A 29 0.32 -10.85 2.04
N PRO A 30 0.30 -11.00 3.39
CA PRO A 30 1.31 -11.77 4.08
C PRO A 30 1.12 -13.27 3.85
N ALA A 31 2.21 -14.02 3.77
CA ALA A 31 2.19 -15.48 3.73
C ALA A 31 1.89 -16.08 5.13
N ASN A 32 0.70 -15.79 5.65
CA ASN A 32 0.26 -16.21 6.98
C ASN A 32 -1.23 -16.58 6.97
N GLU A 33 -1.53 -17.87 7.16
CA GLU A 33 -2.87 -18.43 7.02
C GLU A 33 -3.87 -17.82 8.01
N ALA A 34 -3.46 -17.62 9.27
CA ALA A 34 -4.32 -17.02 10.29
C ALA A 34 -4.71 -15.59 9.93
N THR A 35 -3.76 -14.78 9.44
CA THR A 35 -3.99 -13.40 9.00
C THR A 35 -4.91 -13.35 7.78
N LEU A 36 -4.65 -14.19 6.76
CA LEU A 36 -5.48 -14.24 5.57
C LEU A 36 -6.90 -14.75 5.88
N SER A 37 -7.03 -15.76 6.73
CA SER A 37 -8.34 -16.28 7.19
C SER A 37 -9.14 -15.21 7.92
N ALA A 38 -8.51 -14.49 8.86
CA ALA A 38 -9.15 -13.36 9.55
C ALA A 38 -9.58 -12.25 8.58
N ARG A 39 -8.78 -11.99 7.54
CA ARG A 39 -9.12 -11.02 6.50
C ARG A 39 -10.30 -11.46 5.64
N ILE A 40 -10.39 -12.74 5.29
CA ILE A 40 -11.56 -13.30 4.59
C ILE A 40 -12.82 -13.14 5.43
N GLU A 41 -12.77 -13.50 6.72
CA GLU A 41 -13.92 -13.33 7.63
C GLU A 41 -14.33 -11.85 7.75
N ARG A 42 -13.36 -10.94 7.87
CA ARG A 42 -13.62 -9.49 7.90
C ARG A 42 -14.28 -9.00 6.61
N ALA A 43 -13.85 -9.50 5.45
CA ALA A 43 -14.47 -9.17 4.17
C ALA A 43 -15.93 -9.67 4.11
N ILE A 44 -16.19 -10.90 4.53
CA ILE A 44 -17.55 -11.47 4.58
C ILE A 44 -18.46 -10.64 5.49
N LYS A 45 -18.01 -10.30 6.69
CA LYS A 45 -18.78 -9.45 7.62
C LYS A 45 -18.99 -8.03 7.11
N THR A 46 -18.05 -7.50 6.31
CA THR A 46 -18.21 -6.22 5.61
C THR A 46 -19.39 -6.27 4.63
N TRP A 47 -19.49 -7.34 3.83
CA TRP A 47 -20.63 -7.55 2.92
C TRP A 47 -21.96 -7.69 3.64
N GLN A 48 -21.96 -8.27 4.84
CA GLN A 48 -23.15 -8.42 5.69
C GLN A 48 -23.54 -7.13 6.42
N GLY A 49 -22.69 -6.09 6.39
CA GLY A 49 -22.94 -4.83 7.10
C GLY A 49 -22.78 -4.92 8.61
N GLU A 50 -22.04 -5.91 9.12
CA GLU A 50 -21.90 -6.18 10.55
C GLU A 50 -20.75 -5.40 11.22
N LEU A 51 -19.88 -4.76 10.42
CA LEU A 51 -18.68 -4.10 10.91
C LEU A 51 -18.82 -2.58 10.93
N PRO A 52 -18.19 -1.90 11.92
CA PRO A 52 -18.03 -0.45 11.87
C PRO A 52 -17.12 -0.06 10.70
N LYS A 53 -17.25 1.20 10.23
CA LYS A 53 -16.49 1.73 9.10
C LYS A 53 -14.97 1.52 9.20
N SER A 54 -14.41 1.55 10.41
CA SER A 54 -12.98 1.36 10.67
C SER A 54 -12.46 -0.06 10.42
N GLU A 55 -13.37 -1.04 10.35
CA GLU A 55 -13.02 -2.46 10.14
C GLU A 55 -13.47 -2.97 8.76
N GLN A 56 -14.25 -2.18 8.03
CA GLN A 56 -14.79 -2.57 6.73
C GLN A 56 -13.69 -2.63 5.66
N GLY A 57 -13.65 -3.77 4.96
CA GLY A 57 -12.75 -3.99 3.83
C GLY A 57 -13.36 -4.97 2.82
N TYR A 58 -13.16 -4.70 1.54
CA TYR A 58 -13.61 -5.56 0.46
C TYR A 58 -12.41 -6.28 -0.15
N VAL A 59 -12.53 -7.59 -0.34
CA VAL A 59 -11.48 -8.43 -0.96
C VAL A 59 -12.12 -9.19 -2.11
N PHE A 60 -11.43 -9.16 -3.25
CA PHE A 60 -11.85 -9.78 -4.49
C PHE A 60 -10.76 -10.71 -5.02
N VAL A 61 -11.16 -11.75 -5.73
CA VAL A 61 -10.27 -12.62 -6.48
C VAL A 61 -10.57 -12.53 -7.97
N LEU A 62 -9.53 -12.72 -8.78
CA LEU A 62 -9.66 -13.03 -10.19
C LEU A 62 -9.64 -14.55 -10.34
N GLU A 63 -10.73 -15.13 -10.81
CA GLU A 63 -10.90 -16.57 -10.97
C GLU A 63 -11.11 -16.92 -12.44
N ASP A 64 -10.54 -18.03 -12.89
CA ASP A 64 -10.97 -18.68 -14.12
C ASP A 64 -12.19 -19.56 -13.85
N SER A 65 -13.35 -19.13 -14.35
CA SER A 65 -14.65 -19.75 -14.11
C SER A 65 -14.78 -21.19 -14.63
N GLU A 66 -13.88 -21.62 -15.53
CA GLU A 66 -13.90 -22.98 -16.08
C GLU A 66 -13.17 -23.97 -15.17
N THR A 67 -12.11 -23.52 -14.51
CA THR A 67 -11.24 -24.38 -13.69
C THR A 67 -11.39 -24.14 -12.19
N GLY A 68 -12.00 -23.02 -11.78
CA GLY A 68 -12.02 -22.56 -10.39
C GLY A 68 -10.66 -22.03 -9.91
N THR A 69 -9.70 -21.82 -10.83
CA THR A 69 -8.35 -21.38 -10.45
C THR A 69 -8.36 -19.90 -10.09
N VAL A 70 -7.96 -19.57 -8.86
CA VAL A 70 -7.73 -18.20 -8.43
C VAL A 70 -6.36 -17.71 -8.91
N ALA A 71 -6.37 -16.77 -9.85
CA ALA A 71 -5.20 -16.23 -10.53
C ALA A 71 -4.64 -14.96 -9.86
N GLY A 72 -5.46 -14.23 -9.10
CA GLY A 72 -5.06 -12.98 -8.48
C GLY A 72 -6.00 -12.51 -7.39
N ILE A 73 -5.56 -11.50 -6.64
CA ILE A 73 -6.28 -10.89 -5.53
C ILE A 73 -6.17 -9.37 -5.59
N CYS A 74 -7.26 -8.68 -5.28
CA CYS A 74 -7.22 -7.26 -4.97
C CYS A 74 -8.15 -6.88 -3.82
N ALA A 75 -7.90 -5.74 -3.19
CA ALA A 75 -8.71 -5.31 -2.06
C ALA A 75 -8.92 -3.78 -2.01
N ILE A 76 -9.85 -3.37 -1.13
CA ILE A 76 -10.14 -1.99 -0.80
C ILE A 76 -10.40 -1.91 0.70
N GLU A 77 -9.67 -1.07 1.42
CA GLU A 77 -10.06 -0.69 2.79
C GLU A 77 -10.99 0.52 2.74
N VAL A 78 -12.09 0.48 3.51
CA VAL A 78 -13.07 1.57 3.51
C VAL A 78 -12.49 2.83 4.13
N ALA A 79 -11.79 2.71 5.27
CA ALA A 79 -11.19 3.82 5.97
C ALA A 79 -9.92 3.39 6.73
N VAL A 80 -8.75 3.82 6.26
CA VAL A 80 -7.48 3.57 6.95
C VAL A 80 -7.33 4.47 8.18
N GLY A 81 -6.51 4.06 9.15
CA GLY A 81 -6.13 4.95 10.26
C GLY A 81 -7.14 5.10 11.39
N LEU A 82 -8.33 4.48 11.31
CA LEU A 82 -9.39 4.70 12.30
C LEU A 82 -9.27 3.84 13.57
N ASN A 83 -8.75 2.62 13.46
CA ASN A 83 -8.47 1.75 14.61
C ASN A 83 -7.00 1.89 15.06
N ASP A 84 -6.09 1.69 14.11
CA ASP A 84 -4.65 1.89 14.29
C ASP A 84 -4.17 2.99 13.37
N PRO A 85 -3.26 3.88 13.82
CA PRO A 85 -2.71 4.92 12.96
C PRO A 85 -2.09 4.33 11.69
N TRP A 86 -2.39 4.97 10.56
CA TRP A 86 -1.78 4.64 9.27
C TRP A 86 -0.66 5.64 9.01
N TYR A 87 0.59 5.19 9.25
CA TYR A 87 1.77 6.06 9.27
C TYR A 87 2.44 6.16 7.91
N ASN A 88 2.87 7.37 7.55
CA ASN A 88 3.72 7.65 6.40
C ASN A 88 4.78 8.69 6.77
N TYR A 89 5.80 8.85 5.93
CA TYR A 89 6.60 10.07 5.92
C TYR A 89 6.05 11.06 4.90
N ARG A 90 5.72 12.27 5.35
CA ARG A 90 5.52 13.42 4.47
C ARG A 90 6.88 14.00 4.08
N VAL A 91 7.18 14.03 2.79
CA VAL A 91 8.39 14.62 2.22
C VAL A 91 8.17 16.14 2.11
N GLY A 92 8.90 16.90 2.94
CA GLY A 92 8.83 18.36 3.00
C GLY A 92 10.16 19.02 2.68
N THR A 93 10.20 20.35 2.84
CA THR A 93 11.42 21.16 2.67
C THR A 93 11.57 22.09 3.85
N LEU A 94 12.75 22.08 4.50
CA LEU A 94 13.14 23.07 5.50
C LEU A 94 14.16 24.02 4.88
N VAL A 95 13.90 25.32 5.00
CA VAL A 95 14.79 26.37 4.50
C VAL A 95 15.63 26.93 5.64
N HIS A 96 16.94 26.86 5.49
CA HIS A 96 17.92 27.52 6.36
C HIS A 96 18.49 28.72 5.62
N ALA A 97 18.23 29.92 6.11
CA ALA A 97 18.70 31.15 5.52
C ALA A 97 19.50 31.96 6.54
N SER A 98 20.73 32.34 6.17
CA SER A 98 21.55 33.30 6.92
C SER A 98 21.93 34.44 6.00
N LYS A 99 21.34 35.62 6.25
CA LYS A 99 21.62 36.82 5.48
C LYS A 99 23.08 37.27 5.63
N GLU A 100 23.61 37.18 6.84
CA GLU A 100 24.99 37.57 7.17
C GLU A 100 26.01 36.73 6.40
N LEU A 101 25.76 35.43 6.28
CA LEU A 101 26.64 34.50 5.57
C LEU A 101 26.30 34.35 4.08
N ASN A 102 25.27 35.04 3.59
CA ASN A 102 24.70 34.85 2.25
C ASN A 102 24.40 33.36 1.92
N VAL A 103 23.87 32.64 2.90
CA VAL A 103 23.51 31.22 2.77
C VAL A 103 22.00 31.08 2.63
N TYR A 104 21.57 30.28 1.66
CA TYR A 104 20.18 29.83 1.51
C TYR A 104 20.18 28.36 1.10
N ASN A 105 19.77 27.49 2.03
CA ASN A 105 19.73 26.04 1.81
C ASN A 105 18.29 25.54 1.98
N ALA A 106 17.70 25.01 0.91
CA ALA A 106 16.42 24.33 0.95
C ALA A 106 16.67 22.81 1.03
N LEU A 107 16.46 22.23 2.21
CA LEU A 107 16.80 20.83 2.49
C LEU A 107 15.54 19.96 2.54
N PRO A 108 15.48 18.85 1.79
CA PRO A 108 14.38 17.90 1.89
C PRO A 108 14.39 17.18 3.25
N THR A 109 13.20 16.93 3.76
CA THR A 109 12.98 16.35 5.09
C THR A 109 11.83 15.36 5.09
N LEU A 110 11.85 14.40 6.01
CA LEU A 110 10.80 13.42 6.25
C LEU A 110 10.13 13.74 7.58
N PHE A 111 8.83 13.99 7.56
CA PHE A 111 8.01 14.20 8.75
C PHE A 111 7.12 12.98 8.95
N LEU A 112 7.23 12.30 10.09
CA LEU A 112 6.27 11.25 10.43
C LEU A 112 4.88 11.85 10.51
N SER A 113 3.92 11.21 9.86
CA SER A 113 2.54 11.69 9.71
C SER A 113 1.56 10.52 9.65
N ASN A 114 0.28 10.84 9.82
CA ASN A 114 -0.87 9.96 9.60
C ASN A 114 -2.02 10.75 8.92
N ASP A 115 -1.66 11.70 8.05
CA ASP A 115 -2.58 12.66 7.41
C ASP A 115 -3.71 11.98 6.59
N HIS A 116 -3.50 10.75 6.12
CA HIS A 116 -4.50 10.01 5.34
C HIS A 116 -5.55 9.28 6.18
N THR A 117 -5.52 9.43 7.51
CA THR A 117 -6.54 8.85 8.42
C THR A 117 -7.96 9.15 7.92
N GLY A 118 -8.77 8.11 7.76
CA GLY A 118 -10.13 8.17 7.24
C GLY A 118 -10.25 8.01 5.72
N SER A 119 -9.15 8.02 4.95
CA SER A 119 -9.19 7.81 3.49
C SER A 119 -9.55 6.37 3.15
N SER A 120 -10.21 6.16 2.00
CA SER A 120 -10.31 4.82 1.43
C SER A 120 -8.98 4.43 0.79
N GLU A 121 -8.64 3.14 0.78
CA GLU A 121 -7.35 2.68 0.26
C GLU A 121 -7.54 1.57 -0.77
N LEU A 122 -6.90 1.71 -1.93
CA LEU A 122 -6.66 0.61 -2.86
C LEU A 122 -5.47 -0.23 -2.38
N CYS A 123 -5.68 -1.06 -1.37
CA CYS A 123 -4.67 -1.98 -0.89
C CYS A 123 -4.63 -3.24 -1.76
N THR A 124 -3.65 -4.12 -1.52
CA THR A 124 -3.46 -5.44 -2.15
C THR A 124 -3.73 -5.47 -3.65
N LEU A 125 -2.70 -5.63 -4.47
CA LEU A 125 -2.89 -5.93 -5.89
C LEU A 125 -1.82 -6.94 -6.29
N PHE A 126 -2.23 -8.18 -6.45
CA PHE A 126 -1.32 -9.24 -6.87
C PHE A 126 -1.98 -10.11 -7.94
N LEU A 127 -1.25 -10.30 -9.03
CA LEU A 127 -1.61 -11.20 -10.11
C LEU A 127 -0.43 -12.13 -10.33
N ASP A 128 -0.72 -13.43 -10.29
CA ASP A 128 0.25 -14.48 -10.57
C ASP A 128 0.92 -14.21 -11.93
N PRO A 129 2.28 -14.26 -12.01
CA PRO A 129 3.00 -14.03 -13.26
C PRO A 129 2.46 -14.78 -14.48
N GLU A 130 1.99 -16.02 -14.31
CA GLU A 130 1.45 -16.84 -15.42
C GLU A 130 0.15 -16.29 -16.02
N TRP A 131 -0.54 -15.44 -15.25
CA TRP A 131 -1.82 -14.84 -15.59
C TRP A 131 -1.70 -13.36 -16.00
N ARG A 132 -0.48 -12.81 -16.07
CA ARG A 132 -0.19 -11.43 -16.55
C ARG A 132 -0.28 -11.32 -18.07
N LYS A 133 -1.41 -11.74 -18.62
CA LYS A 133 -1.74 -11.75 -20.04
C LYS A 133 -3.17 -11.23 -20.24
N GLU A 134 -3.52 -10.95 -21.50
CA GLU A 134 -4.91 -10.75 -21.93
C GLU A 134 -5.70 -9.67 -21.15
N GLY A 135 -5.01 -8.67 -20.59
CA GLY A 135 -5.64 -7.57 -19.85
C GLY A 135 -6.07 -7.91 -18.42
N ASN A 136 -5.75 -9.10 -17.90
CA ASN A 136 -6.12 -9.53 -16.53
C ASN A 136 -5.67 -8.55 -15.44
N GLY A 137 -4.48 -7.96 -15.56
CA GLY A 137 -4.01 -6.96 -14.61
C GLY A 137 -4.83 -5.67 -14.63
N TYR A 138 -5.32 -5.26 -15.80
CA TYR A 138 -6.23 -4.11 -15.92
C TYR A 138 -7.60 -4.45 -15.33
N LEU A 139 -8.15 -5.63 -15.63
CA LEU A 139 -9.41 -6.09 -15.07
C LEU A 139 -9.36 -6.12 -13.53
N LEU A 140 -8.34 -6.77 -12.96
CA LEU A 140 -8.16 -6.89 -11.51
C LEU A 140 -7.95 -5.53 -10.82
N SER A 141 -7.19 -4.62 -11.44
CA SER A 141 -6.99 -3.29 -10.85
C SER A 141 -8.23 -2.41 -10.96
N LYS A 142 -8.87 -2.37 -12.15
CA LYS A 142 -10.01 -1.48 -12.43
C LYS A 142 -11.33 -1.94 -11.84
N SER A 143 -11.51 -3.23 -11.56
CA SER A 143 -12.70 -3.73 -10.87
C SER A 143 -12.95 -3.00 -9.55
N ARG A 144 -11.88 -2.62 -8.84
CA ARG A 144 -11.96 -1.82 -7.62
C ARG A 144 -12.60 -0.45 -7.87
N PHE A 145 -12.22 0.24 -8.93
CA PHE A 145 -12.85 1.52 -9.30
C PHE A 145 -14.30 1.35 -9.70
N MET A 146 -14.62 0.33 -10.48
CA MET A 146 -16.00 0.03 -10.87
C MET A 146 -16.87 -0.26 -9.65
N PHE A 147 -16.32 -0.98 -8.66
CA PHE A 147 -16.98 -1.23 -7.39
C PHE A 147 -17.19 0.07 -6.60
N MET A 148 -16.15 0.91 -6.48
CA MET A 148 -16.27 2.22 -5.82
C MET A 148 -17.28 3.15 -6.50
N ALA A 149 -17.41 3.08 -7.83
CA ALA A 149 -18.41 3.83 -8.57
C ALA A 149 -19.83 3.33 -8.30
N ALA A 150 -20.03 2.01 -8.28
CA ALA A 150 -21.33 1.39 -8.04
C ALA A 150 -21.83 1.59 -6.59
N PHE A 151 -20.90 1.65 -5.63
CA PHE A 151 -21.18 1.75 -4.19
C PHE A 151 -20.54 2.99 -3.57
N ARG A 152 -20.65 4.14 -4.25
CA ARG A 152 -19.96 5.40 -3.90
C ARG A 152 -20.22 5.86 -2.47
N ASP A 153 -21.39 5.56 -1.89
CA ASP A 153 -21.78 5.89 -0.52
C ASP A 153 -20.95 5.16 0.55
N LYS A 154 -20.28 4.05 0.18
CA LYS A 154 -19.43 3.27 1.09
C LYS A 154 -18.04 3.85 1.26
N PHE A 155 -17.60 4.73 0.37
CA PHE A 155 -16.21 5.19 0.29
C PHE A 155 -16.05 6.66 0.64
N ASN A 156 -14.85 7.02 1.08
CA ASN A 156 -14.49 8.38 1.48
C ASN A 156 -14.08 9.24 0.28
N ASP A 157 -14.03 10.55 0.50
CA ASP A 157 -13.74 11.52 -0.56
C ASP A 157 -12.32 11.41 -1.12
N LYS A 158 -11.38 10.89 -0.32
CA LYS A 158 -10.01 10.59 -0.75
C LYS A 158 -9.79 9.08 -0.88
N VAL A 159 -9.14 8.72 -1.96
CA VAL A 159 -8.62 7.37 -2.20
C VAL A 159 -7.11 7.43 -2.27
N VAL A 160 -6.45 6.57 -1.50
CA VAL A 160 -4.99 6.44 -1.49
C VAL A 160 -4.58 5.04 -1.96
N ALA A 161 -3.33 4.92 -2.40
CA ALA A 161 -2.68 3.66 -2.71
C ALA A 161 -1.21 3.78 -2.31
N GLU A 162 -0.82 3.08 -1.24
CA GLU A 162 0.59 2.93 -0.89
C GLU A 162 1.23 1.88 -1.78
N MET A 163 2.30 2.28 -2.48
CA MET A 163 2.93 1.47 -3.51
C MET A 163 4.25 0.95 -2.97
N ARG A 164 4.43 -0.38 -3.01
CA ARG A 164 5.69 -1.04 -2.62
C ARG A 164 6.91 -0.34 -3.23
N GLY A 165 7.85 0.05 -2.37
CA GLY A 165 9.10 0.71 -2.70
C GLY A 165 10.18 -0.25 -3.19
N VAL A 166 11.40 0.27 -3.38
CA VAL A 166 12.49 -0.50 -3.95
C VAL A 166 13.06 -1.48 -2.93
N ILE A 167 12.98 -2.76 -3.26
CA ILE A 167 13.55 -3.90 -2.54
C ILE A 167 14.17 -4.80 -3.60
N ASP A 168 15.41 -5.24 -3.44
CA ASP A 168 16.05 -6.14 -4.41
C ASP A 168 15.64 -7.61 -4.23
N GLU A 169 16.17 -8.48 -5.08
CA GLU A 169 15.89 -9.93 -5.07
C GLU A 169 16.41 -10.63 -3.80
N HIS A 170 17.32 -10.00 -3.06
CA HIS A 170 17.85 -10.49 -1.79
C HIS A 170 17.10 -9.93 -0.57
N GLY A 171 16.04 -9.13 -0.79
CA GLY A 171 15.26 -8.50 0.28
C GLY A 171 15.92 -7.24 0.86
N TYR A 172 16.90 -6.65 0.17
CA TYR A 172 17.54 -5.40 0.57
C TYR A 172 16.72 -4.19 0.13
N SER A 173 16.31 -3.36 1.08
CA SER A 173 15.76 -2.03 0.80
C SER A 173 16.80 -0.96 1.18
N PRO A 174 17.27 -0.13 0.22
CA PRO A 174 18.20 0.96 0.52
C PRO A 174 17.64 1.93 1.57
N PHE A 175 16.34 2.23 1.48
CA PHE A 175 15.66 3.11 2.43
C PHE A 175 15.62 2.50 3.83
N TRP A 176 15.20 1.23 3.97
CA TRP A 176 15.19 0.54 5.26
C TRP A 176 16.59 0.49 5.89
N GLN A 177 17.60 0.14 5.10
CA GLN A 177 18.97 0.00 5.57
C GLN A 177 19.53 1.33 6.09
N SER A 178 19.22 2.44 5.39
CA SER A 178 19.72 3.75 5.80
C SER A 178 18.95 4.35 6.97
N LEU A 179 17.65 4.06 7.10
CA LEU A 179 16.78 4.69 8.09
C LEU A 179 16.21 3.69 9.10
N GLY A 180 15.27 2.85 8.68
CA GLY A 180 14.46 2.02 9.58
C GLY A 180 15.30 1.09 10.47
N LYS A 181 16.30 0.40 9.91
CA LYS A 181 17.17 -0.51 10.66
C LYS A 181 17.80 0.12 11.91
N ARG A 182 18.09 1.42 11.88
CA ARG A 182 18.71 2.17 12.99
C ARG A 182 17.79 2.33 14.20
N PHE A 183 16.48 2.35 13.99
CA PHE A 183 15.48 2.54 15.03
C PHE A 183 14.87 1.21 15.48
N PHE A 184 14.61 0.30 14.54
CA PHE A 184 13.91 -0.95 14.82
C PHE A 184 14.84 -2.10 15.23
N SER A 185 16.16 -1.97 14.98
CA SER A 185 17.17 -3.00 15.30
C SER A 185 16.79 -4.41 14.81
N MET A 186 16.08 -4.50 13.68
CA MET A 186 15.66 -5.74 13.05
C MET A 186 15.76 -5.66 11.52
N ASP A 187 15.75 -6.81 10.87
CA ASP A 187 15.79 -6.89 9.40
C ASP A 187 14.45 -6.49 8.77
N PHE A 188 14.51 -6.04 7.52
CA PHE A 188 13.34 -5.56 6.77
C PHE A 188 12.23 -6.62 6.73
N SER A 189 12.57 -7.86 6.39
CA SER A 189 11.62 -8.97 6.29
C SER A 189 10.87 -9.24 7.60
N ARG A 190 11.54 -9.02 8.75
CA ARG A 190 10.90 -9.18 10.06
C ARG A 190 9.93 -8.02 10.33
N ALA A 191 10.34 -6.79 10.05
CA ALA A 191 9.47 -5.62 10.21
C ALA A 191 8.24 -5.69 9.28
N ASP A 192 8.45 -6.06 8.02
CA ASP A 192 7.43 -6.27 6.99
C ASP A 192 6.41 -7.33 7.44
N PHE A 193 6.89 -8.47 7.96
CA PHE A 193 6.03 -9.53 8.48
C PHE A 193 5.22 -9.09 9.72
N LEU A 194 5.83 -8.39 10.67
CA LEU A 194 5.12 -7.88 11.86
C LEU A 194 4.02 -6.89 11.46
N CYS A 195 4.33 -5.96 10.55
CA CYS A 195 3.35 -5.01 10.02
C CYS A 195 2.21 -5.73 9.27
N GLY A 196 2.54 -6.69 8.40
CA GLY A 196 1.56 -7.45 7.63
C GLY A 196 0.65 -8.34 8.48
N THR A 197 1.14 -8.82 9.62
CA THR A 197 0.35 -9.61 10.60
C THR A 197 -0.38 -8.74 11.64
N GLY A 198 -0.43 -7.41 11.43
CA GLY A 198 -1.22 -6.48 12.23
C GLY A 198 -0.57 -6.03 13.54
N GLN A 199 0.67 -6.43 13.83
CA GLN A 199 1.39 -5.93 15.00
C GLN A 199 1.95 -4.56 14.68
N LYS A 200 1.19 -3.47 14.87
CA LYS A 200 1.62 -2.10 14.49
C LYS A 200 2.09 -1.22 15.65
N ALA A 201 1.86 -1.64 16.90
CA ALA A 201 2.22 -0.87 18.10
C ALA A 201 3.70 -0.46 18.13
N PHE A 202 4.58 -1.36 17.68
CA PHE A 202 6.03 -1.14 17.67
C PHE A 202 6.44 0.06 16.79
N ILE A 203 5.64 0.44 15.79
CA ILE A 203 5.91 1.60 14.93
C ILE A 203 5.86 2.89 15.76
N ALA A 204 4.81 3.07 16.56
CA ALA A 204 4.64 4.24 17.40
C ALA A 204 5.71 4.32 18.51
N GLU A 205 6.18 3.18 18.98
CA GLU A 205 7.18 3.06 20.04
C GLU A 205 8.61 3.37 19.55
N LEU A 206 8.92 3.04 18.30
CA LEU A 206 10.30 3.06 17.78
C LEU A 206 10.57 4.16 16.75
N MET A 207 9.54 4.72 16.08
CA MET A 207 9.76 5.75 15.08
C MET A 207 10.27 7.09 15.67
N PRO A 208 11.17 7.79 14.98
CA PRO A 208 11.61 9.12 15.38
C PRO A 208 10.48 10.14 15.27
N LYS A 209 10.32 10.94 16.33
CA LYS A 209 9.27 11.97 16.41
C LYS A 209 9.63 13.30 15.74
N HIS A 210 10.91 13.49 15.43
CA HIS A 210 11.44 14.72 14.84
C HIS A 210 11.70 14.55 13.34
N PRO A 211 11.66 15.64 12.55
CA PRO A 211 11.91 15.59 11.13
C PRO A 211 13.31 15.07 10.83
N ILE A 212 13.43 14.23 9.81
CA ILE A 212 14.70 13.64 9.38
C ILE A 212 15.15 14.34 8.11
N TYR A 213 16.37 14.90 8.10
CA TYR A 213 16.97 15.40 6.87
C TYR A 213 17.36 14.23 5.98
N THR A 214 16.89 14.23 4.73
CA THR A 214 17.22 13.16 3.77
C THR A 214 18.72 13.11 3.47
N HIS A 215 19.43 14.23 3.65
CA HIS A 215 20.89 14.34 3.50
C HIS A 215 21.67 13.49 4.51
N PHE A 216 21.05 13.05 5.61
CA PHE A 216 21.68 12.10 6.55
C PHE A 216 21.52 10.64 6.13
N LEU A 217 20.78 10.38 5.06
CA LEU A 217 20.62 9.06 4.47
C LEU A 217 21.72 8.80 3.43
N SER A 218 22.02 7.54 3.17
CA SER A 218 22.90 7.15 2.06
C SER A 218 22.35 7.66 0.73
N GLN A 219 23.23 7.84 -0.27
CA GLN A 219 22.81 8.30 -1.59
C GLN A 219 21.77 7.35 -2.22
N GLU A 220 22.00 6.04 -2.14
CA GLU A 220 21.05 5.03 -2.62
C GLU A 220 19.67 5.14 -1.96
N ALA A 221 19.60 5.49 -0.67
CA ALA A 221 18.34 5.66 0.05
C ALA A 221 17.62 6.92 -0.40
N GLN A 222 18.35 8.00 -0.67
CA GLN A 222 17.80 9.23 -1.24
C GLN A 222 17.24 9.01 -2.64
N ASP A 223 17.94 8.23 -3.46
CA ASP A 223 17.57 7.96 -4.86
C ASP A 223 16.26 7.15 -4.98
N VAL A 224 15.94 6.32 -3.97
CA VAL A 224 14.73 5.49 -3.97
C VAL A 224 13.51 6.13 -3.28
N ILE A 225 13.64 7.31 -2.68
CA ILE A 225 12.50 8.02 -2.07
C ILE A 225 11.41 8.30 -3.13
N GLY A 226 10.22 7.77 -2.90
CA GLY A 226 9.07 7.92 -3.80
C GLY A 226 9.18 7.10 -5.09
N GLN A 227 10.15 6.18 -5.17
CA GLN A 227 10.28 5.22 -6.26
C GLN A 227 9.55 3.93 -5.93
N VAL A 228 8.96 3.31 -6.94
CA VAL A 228 8.25 2.03 -6.81
C VAL A 228 9.17 0.87 -7.18
N HIS A 229 8.93 -0.31 -6.61
CA HIS A 229 9.52 -1.55 -7.08
C HIS A 229 9.28 -1.75 -8.59
N PRO A 230 10.21 -2.34 -9.37
CA PRO A 230 10.01 -2.61 -10.80
C PRO A 230 8.72 -3.40 -11.10
N GLN A 231 8.37 -4.38 -10.26
CA GLN A 231 7.13 -5.15 -10.43
C GLN A 231 5.85 -4.35 -10.07
N THR A 232 5.99 -3.23 -9.36
CA THR A 232 4.91 -2.31 -8.98
C THR A 232 4.70 -1.19 -10.02
N ALA A 233 5.70 -0.90 -10.86
CA ALA A 233 5.63 0.16 -11.87
C ALA A 233 4.41 0.06 -12.82
N PRO A 234 3.97 -1.12 -13.29
CA PRO A 234 2.75 -1.23 -14.10
C PRO A 234 1.50 -0.78 -13.34
N ALA A 235 1.39 -1.11 -12.05
CA ALA A 235 0.26 -0.71 -11.22
C ALA A 235 0.23 0.81 -11.02
N ARG A 236 1.39 1.44 -10.75
CA ARG A 236 1.51 2.91 -10.68
C ARG A 236 1.02 3.59 -11.95
N ALA A 237 1.45 3.10 -13.12
CA ALA A 237 1.03 3.66 -14.40
C ALA A 237 -0.49 3.55 -14.63
N VAL A 238 -1.14 2.47 -14.16
CA VAL A 238 -2.61 2.35 -14.18
C VAL A 238 -3.26 3.43 -13.32
N LEU A 239 -2.81 3.58 -12.07
CA LEU A 239 -3.37 4.56 -11.14
C LEU A 239 -3.19 6.01 -11.64
N GLU A 240 -2.01 6.35 -12.16
CA GLU A 240 -1.74 7.69 -12.70
C GLU A 240 -2.62 8.02 -13.91
N LYS A 241 -2.93 7.03 -14.76
CA LYS A 241 -3.90 7.18 -15.87
C LYS A 241 -5.33 7.36 -15.38
N GLU A 242 -5.67 6.85 -14.20
CA GLU A 242 -6.96 7.04 -13.55
C GLU A 242 -7.06 8.37 -12.79
N GLY A 243 -5.95 9.10 -12.61
CA GLY A 243 -5.93 10.43 -12.01
C GLY A 243 -5.19 10.52 -10.68
N PHE A 244 -4.65 9.40 -10.17
CA PHE A 244 -3.85 9.41 -8.95
C PHE A 244 -2.54 10.16 -9.15
N ARG A 245 -2.06 10.82 -8.10
CA ARG A 245 -0.79 11.56 -8.13
C ARG A 245 0.00 11.30 -6.87
N TYR A 246 1.32 11.28 -7.02
CA TYR A 246 2.22 11.35 -5.87
C TYR A 246 2.10 12.73 -5.22
N ARG A 247 1.87 12.76 -3.91
CA ARG A 247 1.67 14.00 -3.13
C ARG A 247 2.65 14.14 -1.98
N ASN A 248 3.88 13.67 -2.19
CA ASN A 248 4.98 13.77 -1.23
C ASN A 248 4.74 12.98 0.05
N TYR A 249 4.16 11.79 -0.07
CA TYR A 249 4.04 10.83 1.03
C TYR A 249 4.69 9.51 0.63
N ILE A 250 5.50 8.96 1.51
CA ILE A 250 6.19 7.69 1.29
C ILE A 250 5.95 6.73 2.47
N ASP A 251 5.97 5.45 2.18
CA ASP A 251 6.00 4.39 3.18
C ASP A 251 7.19 4.56 4.11
N ILE A 252 6.99 4.20 5.37
CA ILE A 252 7.97 4.38 6.44
C ILE A 252 9.05 3.30 6.48
N PHE A 253 8.84 2.16 5.79
CA PHE A 253 9.75 1.03 5.76
C PHE A 253 10.63 1.02 4.52
N ASP A 254 10.05 1.16 3.31
CA ASP A 254 10.73 0.99 2.03
C ASP A 254 10.82 2.27 1.17
N GLY A 255 10.19 3.37 1.62
CA GLY A 255 10.23 4.66 0.93
C GLY A 255 9.37 4.71 -0.34
N GLY A 256 8.55 3.70 -0.59
CA GLY A 256 7.62 3.65 -1.71
C GLY A 256 6.54 4.74 -1.65
N PRO A 257 6.09 5.28 -2.79
CA PRO A 257 5.18 6.42 -2.79
C PRO A 257 3.74 6.02 -2.42
N THR A 258 3.09 6.88 -1.64
CA THR A 258 1.62 6.93 -1.57
C THR A 258 1.09 7.81 -2.68
N LEU A 259 0.22 7.24 -3.52
CA LEU A 259 -0.53 7.97 -4.53
C LEU A 259 -1.92 8.29 -3.99
N GLU A 260 -2.45 9.46 -4.31
CA GLU A 260 -3.79 9.86 -3.88
C GLU A 260 -4.61 10.49 -5.02
N CYS A 261 -5.92 10.38 -4.89
CA CYS A 261 -6.90 11.04 -5.74
C CYS A 261 -8.15 11.39 -4.93
N ASP A 262 -8.80 12.50 -5.26
CA ASP A 262 -10.17 12.69 -4.82
C ASP A 262 -11.05 11.70 -5.62
N ILE A 263 -11.86 10.90 -4.94
CA ILE A 263 -12.58 9.76 -5.53
C ILE A 263 -13.43 10.15 -6.76
N ASP A 264 -14.07 11.32 -6.70
CA ASP A 264 -14.94 11.83 -7.78
C ASP A 264 -14.14 12.37 -8.99
N ARG A 265 -12.81 12.45 -8.88
CA ARG A 265 -11.90 12.79 -9.99
C ARG A 265 -11.29 11.55 -10.65
N VAL A 266 -11.44 10.38 -10.04
CA VAL A 266 -10.95 9.13 -10.62
C VAL A 266 -11.68 8.88 -11.94
N ARG A 267 -10.93 8.69 -13.04
CA ARG A 267 -11.48 8.61 -14.39
C ARG A 267 -12.53 7.50 -14.56
N ALA A 268 -12.32 6.34 -13.94
CA ALA A 268 -13.29 5.23 -13.97
C ALA A 268 -14.53 5.44 -13.07
N ILE A 269 -14.51 6.43 -12.16
CA ILE A 269 -15.61 6.72 -11.23
C ILE A 269 -16.42 7.95 -11.66
N ARG A 270 -15.74 8.98 -12.18
CA ARG A 270 -16.39 10.24 -12.57
C ARG A 270 -17.48 9.97 -13.63
N LYS A 271 -18.61 10.64 -13.44
CA LYS A 271 -19.74 10.61 -14.38
C LYS A 271 -19.42 11.39 -15.65
#